data_AF-A0A369T6H0-F1
#
_entry.id   AF-A0A369T6H0-F1
#
_cell.length_a   1.000
_cell.length_b   1.000
_cell.length_c   1.000
_cell.angle_alpha   90.00
_cell.angle_beta   90.00
_cell.angle_gamma   90.00
#
_symmetry.space_group_name_H-M   'P 1'
#
loop_
_entity.id
_entity.type
_entity.pdbx_description
1 polymer ?
#
loop_
_entity_poly.entity_id
_entity_poly.type
_entity_poly.pdbx_seq_one_letter_code
_entity_poly.pdbx_strand_id
1 'polypeptide(L)'
;MDVSKMRSKDLFSLPGLKWAILFISAGILSPILLIYAIKGTLMPREHLIVYIIIPVASTLSLYGGERYLDLRRALWASNFISFPLVIDAFLRTLGAPPYSMSYTVVFLASLISGAMTSSLRARSLPFIISILILASEPSVNVFLSVLASFISFYLLRSIIGEIGHQFLGLRGFGVVRVLADLLLGESRELEEVLEGRCEKGRVSFDLLSLDGISILITDVHPGPFRFGSYDLPFRILEELDSLGYGSIFLRRACSHERDLPSRESVERLLMEISSCHQAHGCCIGKLVYERSDHFEVTAQRICDFIMFTVSGNPIRSFEDIPKNFEIILSRLLGMSTPIVDRHDSLLEEWYVRALPGTDLGEELTDVLLKAGRIAITSECYREVLVGFSRSNPGWRSVGRGGMRALSISLGGEIVTYLSIDSNNMVPELRDLLHLNSVEGTRLIVCTTDTHETLSTKLTYNALGSECGGDPDCLARMAEQIKDLVRESMRNMRSAEVRHCRGSLELPLLGEENLASLASLMRFSSIARRLLLISFLPQLLVLLILFFLF
;
A
#
# COMPACT_ATOMS: atom_id res chain seq x y z
N MET A 1 18.08 -3.67 12.02
CA MET A 1 17.52 -2.36 12.44
C MET A 1 16.26 -2.15 11.64
N ASP A 2 15.14 -1.98 12.33
CA ASP A 2 13.78 -2.06 11.80
C ASP A 2 13.44 -0.87 10.88
N VAL A 3 13.74 -1.02 9.59
CA VAL A 3 13.55 -0.01 8.52
C VAL A 3 12.07 0.39 8.38
N SER A 4 11.15 -0.45 8.87
CA SER A 4 9.71 -0.18 8.92
C SER A 4 9.35 1.08 9.75
N LYS A 5 10.18 1.45 10.75
CA LYS A 5 9.90 2.58 11.65
C LYS A 5 10.33 3.95 11.13
N MET A 6 11.12 4.04 10.06
CA MET A 6 11.71 5.32 9.65
C MET A 6 10.88 6.13 8.65
N ARG A 7 9.95 5.54 7.89
CA ARG A 7 9.43 6.20 6.68
C ARG A 7 7.96 6.64 6.67
N SER A 8 7.18 6.35 7.71
CA SER A 8 5.83 6.93 7.88
C SER A 8 5.84 8.34 8.49
N LYS A 9 7.02 8.92 8.76
CA LYS A 9 7.16 10.19 9.50
C LYS A 9 6.73 11.40 8.67
N ASP A 10 6.88 11.43 7.35
CA ASP A 10 6.98 12.73 6.67
C ASP A 10 5.65 13.37 6.18
N LEU A 11 4.47 12.87 6.59
CA LEU A 11 3.20 13.58 6.38
C LEU A 11 2.44 13.90 7.68
N PHE A 12 2.74 13.18 8.77
CA PHE A 12 2.09 13.33 10.06
C PHE A 12 3.07 13.23 11.25
N SER A 13 4.39 13.42 11.04
CA SER A 13 5.32 13.63 12.15
C SER A 13 5.12 15.02 12.73
N LEU A 14 4.04 15.14 13.50
CA LEU A 14 3.93 16.19 14.49
C LEU A 14 5.18 16.12 15.37
N PRO A 15 5.74 17.23 15.87
CA PRO A 15 6.90 17.14 16.76
C PRO A 15 6.63 16.25 18.00
N GLY A 16 7.70 15.80 18.66
CA GLY A 16 7.61 14.88 19.80
C GLY A 16 6.76 15.41 20.96
N LEU A 17 6.38 14.53 21.89
CA LEU A 17 5.51 14.87 23.03
C LEU A 17 5.97 16.11 23.82
N LYS A 18 7.29 16.27 24.02
CA LYS A 18 7.87 17.43 24.69
C LYS A 18 7.50 18.75 24.01
N TRP A 19 7.54 18.78 22.68
CA TRP A 19 7.17 19.96 21.89
C TRP A 19 5.68 20.24 21.95
N ALA A 20 4.83 19.20 21.93
CA ALA A 20 3.38 19.37 22.07
C ALA A 20 3.00 20.04 23.40
N ILE A 21 3.63 19.59 24.49
CA ILE A 21 3.44 20.17 25.84
C ILE A 21 3.95 21.61 25.88
N LEU A 22 5.16 21.87 25.37
CA LEU A 22 5.74 23.21 25.33
C LEU A 22 4.86 24.19 24.54
N PHE A 23 4.29 23.75 23.41
CA PHE A 23 3.41 24.58 22.59
C PHE A 23 2.09 24.89 23.30
N ILE A 24 1.48 23.93 24.01
CA ILE A 24 0.28 24.20 24.83
C ILE A 24 0.60 25.19 25.94
N SER A 25 1.68 24.96 26.68
CA SER A 25 2.10 25.86 27.75
C SER A 25 2.37 27.27 27.23
N ALA A 26 3.03 27.39 26.08
CA ALA A 26 3.25 28.68 25.42
C ALA A 26 1.94 29.31 24.93
N GLY A 27 1.01 28.53 24.38
CA GLY A 27 -0.30 28.99 23.94
C GLY A 27 -1.19 29.48 25.08
N ILE A 28 -1.01 28.97 26.29
CA ILE A 28 -1.71 29.45 27.50
C ILE A 28 -1.01 30.69 28.08
N LEU A 29 0.31 30.67 28.20
CA LEU A 29 1.08 31.73 28.88
C LEU A 29 1.26 32.99 28.02
N SER A 30 1.48 32.86 26.71
CA SER A 30 1.78 34.00 25.84
C SER A 30 0.62 35.01 25.74
N PRO A 31 -0.66 34.63 25.67
CA PRO A 31 -1.78 35.58 25.72
C PRO A 31 -1.81 36.42 27.01
N ILE A 32 -1.55 35.77 28.15
CA ILE A 32 -1.57 36.40 29.47
C ILE A 32 -0.45 37.44 29.56
N LEU A 33 0.76 37.05 29.18
CA LEU A 33 1.93 37.92 29.18
C LEU A 33 1.78 39.09 28.20
N LEU A 34 1.24 38.83 27.01
CA LEU A 34 1.04 39.84 25.97
C LEU A 34 0.05 40.92 26.41
N ILE A 35 -1.10 40.53 26.97
CA ILE A 35 -2.11 41.48 27.45
C ILE A 35 -1.56 42.31 28.61
N TYR A 36 -0.87 41.67 29.56
CA TYR A 36 -0.26 42.36 30.69
C TYR A 36 0.81 43.36 30.23
N ALA A 37 1.69 42.97 29.29
CA ALA A 37 2.75 43.84 28.78
C ALA A 37 2.22 45.08 28.04
N ILE A 38 1.13 44.95 27.26
CA ILE A 38 0.62 46.06 26.45
C ILE A 38 -0.37 46.93 27.22
N LYS A 39 -1.30 46.32 27.98
CA LYS A 39 -2.38 47.06 28.66
C LYS A 39 -2.12 47.29 30.15
N GLY A 40 -1.03 46.77 30.71
CA GLY A 40 -0.70 46.90 32.14
C GLY A 40 -1.70 46.23 33.09
N THR A 41 -2.62 45.41 32.56
CA THR A 41 -3.73 44.82 33.31
C THR A 41 -3.74 43.31 33.14
N LEU A 42 -4.11 42.60 34.21
CA LEU A 42 -4.30 41.15 34.15
C LEU A 42 -5.55 40.82 33.33
N MET A 43 -5.49 39.70 32.62
CA MET A 43 -6.61 39.18 31.86
C MET A 43 -7.80 38.89 32.80
N PRO A 44 -9.05 39.20 32.42
CA PRO A 44 -10.22 38.88 33.23
C PRO A 44 -10.25 37.39 33.59
N ARG A 45 -10.67 37.08 34.82
CA ARG A 45 -10.70 35.70 35.35
C ARG A 45 -11.46 34.73 34.44
N GLU A 46 -12.58 35.19 33.89
CA GLU A 46 -13.44 34.41 32.99
C GLU A 46 -12.70 34.01 31.71
N HIS A 47 -11.88 34.90 31.16
CA HIS A 47 -11.09 34.63 29.97
C HIS A 47 -9.93 33.69 30.27
N LEU A 48 -9.26 33.87 31.41
CA LEU A 48 -8.19 32.98 31.85
C LEU A 48 -8.70 31.53 31.97
N ILE A 49 -9.93 31.35 32.48
CA ILE A 49 -10.60 30.05 32.59
C ILE A 49 -10.76 29.43 31.20
N VAL A 50 -11.25 30.20 30.21
CA VAL A 50 -11.44 29.69 28.83
C VAL A 50 -10.12 29.25 28.19
N TYR A 51 -9.05 30.05 28.35
CA TYR A 51 -7.73 29.75 27.76
C TYR A 51 -7.06 28.51 28.37
N ILE A 52 -7.38 28.16 29.62
CA ILE A 52 -6.87 26.96 30.28
C ILE A 52 -7.77 25.74 30.00
N ILE A 53 -9.08 25.91 30.11
CA ILE A 53 -10.03 24.78 30.01
C ILE A 53 -10.11 24.24 28.59
N ILE A 54 -10.13 25.08 27.55
CA ILE A 54 -10.27 24.61 26.16
C ILE A 54 -9.14 23.64 25.75
N PRO A 55 -7.85 23.94 25.98
CA PRO A 55 -6.79 22.98 25.67
C PRO A 55 -6.89 21.67 26.46
N VAL A 56 -7.26 21.74 27.74
CA VAL A 56 -7.42 20.55 28.60
C VAL A 56 -8.60 19.70 28.16
N ALA A 57 -9.77 20.32 27.98
CA ALA A 57 -10.99 19.65 27.53
C ALA A 57 -10.80 19.03 26.14
N SER A 58 -10.12 19.71 25.23
CA SER A 58 -9.83 19.20 23.88
C SER A 58 -8.93 17.96 23.94
N THR A 59 -7.86 18.01 24.74
CA THR A 59 -6.94 16.87 24.90
C THR A 59 -7.66 15.66 25.49
N LEU A 60 -8.40 15.86 26.59
CA LEU A 60 -9.12 14.78 27.29
C LEU A 60 -10.24 14.17 26.43
N SER A 61 -10.90 14.99 25.61
CA SER A 61 -12.00 14.53 24.75
C SER A 61 -11.51 13.67 23.59
N LEU A 62 -10.35 14.02 23.01
CA LEU A 62 -9.75 13.34 21.86
C LEU A 62 -8.87 12.14 22.25
N TYR A 63 -8.18 12.20 23.40
CA TYR A 63 -7.25 11.15 23.82
C TYR A 63 -7.92 9.78 23.96
N GLY A 64 -7.43 8.79 23.22
CA GLY A 64 -8.00 7.43 23.20
C GLY A 64 -9.39 7.36 22.56
N GLY A 65 -9.80 8.38 21.80
CA GLY A 65 -11.03 8.35 21.01
C GLY A 65 -10.98 7.39 19.82
N GLU A 66 -9.77 7.11 19.32
CA GLU A 66 -9.43 6.07 18.34
C GLU A 66 -8.03 5.53 18.66
N ARG A 67 -7.64 4.37 18.12
CA ARG A 67 -6.33 3.73 18.38
C ARG A 67 -5.15 4.65 18.06
N TYR A 68 -5.26 5.39 16.96
CA TYR A 68 -4.23 6.31 16.52
C TYR A 68 -4.22 7.64 17.30
N LEU A 69 -5.24 7.97 18.10
CA LEU A 69 -5.29 9.21 18.89
C LEU A 69 -4.56 9.04 20.25
N ASP A 70 -3.25 8.85 20.16
CA ASP A 70 -2.37 8.84 21.34
C ASP A 70 -2.29 10.22 22.02
N LEU A 71 -1.67 10.26 23.21
CA LEU A 71 -1.55 11.51 23.97
C LEU A 71 -0.86 12.62 23.17
N ARG A 72 0.16 12.27 22.38
CA ARG A 72 0.91 13.25 21.56
C ARG A 72 0.01 13.87 20.50
N ARG A 73 -0.74 13.06 19.76
CA ARG A 73 -1.66 13.52 18.70
C ARG A 73 -2.84 14.29 19.28
N ALA A 74 -3.39 13.85 20.42
CA ALA A 74 -4.43 14.58 21.12
C ALA A 74 -3.97 15.98 21.59
N LEU A 75 -2.74 16.12 22.09
CA LEU A 75 -2.16 17.42 22.47
C LEU A 75 -1.95 18.33 21.24
N TRP A 76 -1.48 17.80 20.12
CA TRP A 76 -1.36 18.59 18.89
C TRP A 76 -2.71 19.02 18.31
N ALA A 77 -3.70 18.12 18.30
CA ALA A 77 -5.06 18.47 17.93
C ALA A 77 -5.62 19.58 18.83
N SER A 78 -5.39 19.49 20.14
CA SER A 78 -5.74 20.52 21.12
C SER A 78 -5.02 21.86 20.84
N ASN A 79 -3.73 21.84 20.49
CA ASN A 79 -3.00 23.03 20.06
C ASN A 79 -3.65 23.69 18.84
N PHE A 80 -4.00 22.91 17.81
CA PHE A 80 -4.65 23.47 16.62
C PHE A 80 -6.01 24.11 16.93
N ILE A 81 -6.81 23.47 17.80
CA ILE A 81 -8.10 24.02 18.25
C ILE A 81 -7.91 25.32 19.03
N SER A 82 -6.88 25.38 19.88
CA SER A 82 -6.69 26.47 20.84
C SER A 82 -5.85 27.63 20.30
N PHE A 83 -5.04 27.41 19.26
CA PHE A 83 -4.17 28.42 18.65
C PHE A 83 -4.90 29.71 18.22
N PRO A 84 -6.13 29.68 17.67
CA PRO A 84 -6.86 30.90 17.35
C PRO A 84 -7.14 31.79 18.57
N LEU A 85 -7.15 31.25 19.79
CA LEU A 85 -7.24 32.08 21.01
C LEU A 85 -5.98 32.91 21.24
N VAL A 86 -4.80 32.43 20.83
CA VAL A 86 -3.57 33.24 20.89
C VAL A 86 -3.68 34.43 19.94
N ILE A 87 -4.22 34.20 18.74
CA ILE A 87 -4.51 35.27 17.77
C ILE A 87 -5.55 36.23 18.33
N ASP A 88 -6.60 35.71 18.97
CA ASP A 88 -7.64 36.51 19.63
C ASP A 88 -7.06 37.48 20.67
N ALA A 89 -6.16 37.00 21.52
CA ALA A 89 -5.48 37.83 22.51
C ALA A 89 -4.65 38.95 21.88
N PHE A 90 -3.96 38.66 20.76
CA PHE A 90 -3.22 39.66 20.00
C PHE A 90 -4.16 40.68 19.35
N LEU A 91 -5.24 40.26 18.69
CA LEU A 91 -6.22 41.18 18.12
C LEU A 91 -6.83 42.09 19.19
N ARG A 92 -7.05 41.57 20.40
CA ARG A 92 -7.54 42.35 21.54
C ARG A 92 -6.57 43.44 22.00
N THR A 93 -5.26 43.24 21.86
CA THR A 93 -4.28 44.31 22.16
C THR A 93 -4.35 45.43 21.13
N LEU A 94 -4.80 45.13 19.91
CA LEU A 94 -5.09 46.10 18.86
C LEU A 94 -6.49 46.73 18.94
N GLY A 95 -7.30 46.35 19.93
CA GLY A 95 -8.63 46.93 20.15
C GLY A 95 -9.81 46.08 19.69
N ALA A 96 -9.57 44.89 19.13
CA ALA A 96 -10.66 44.00 18.73
C ALA A 96 -11.47 43.50 19.94
N PRO A 97 -12.78 43.22 19.77
CA PRO A 97 -13.60 42.59 20.80
C PRO A 97 -13.06 41.21 21.23
N PRO A 98 -13.29 40.79 22.49
CA PRO A 98 -12.96 39.44 22.92
C PRO A 98 -13.61 38.37 22.05
N TYR A 99 -12.92 37.24 21.86
CA TYR A 99 -13.42 36.07 21.12
C TYR A 99 -13.82 36.38 19.66
N SER A 100 -13.13 37.32 19.02
CA SER A 100 -13.18 37.58 17.58
C SER A 100 -12.80 36.35 16.74
N MET A 101 -12.04 35.42 17.31
CA MET A 101 -11.68 34.13 16.68
C MET A 101 -12.59 32.95 17.09
N SER A 102 -13.72 33.20 17.78
CA SER A 102 -14.64 32.16 18.26
C SER A 102 -15.13 31.21 17.16
N TYR A 103 -15.40 31.73 15.95
CA TYR A 103 -15.78 30.92 14.79
C TYR A 103 -14.72 29.87 14.49
N THR A 104 -13.45 30.30 14.39
CA THR A 104 -12.34 29.42 14.03
C THR A 104 -12.11 28.35 15.10
N VAL A 105 -12.20 28.73 16.39
CA VAL A 105 -12.03 27.77 17.50
C VAL A 105 -13.11 26.68 17.45
N VAL A 106 -14.40 27.06 17.35
CA VAL A 106 -15.50 26.09 17.34
C VAL A 106 -15.53 25.28 16.04
N PHE A 107 -15.21 25.91 14.90
CA PHE A 107 -15.12 25.23 13.62
C PHE A 107 -14.00 24.19 13.61
N LEU A 108 -12.79 24.53 14.09
CA LEU A 108 -11.68 23.58 14.20
C LEU A 108 -11.98 22.45 15.18
N ALA A 109 -12.61 22.76 16.32
CA ALA A 109 -13.05 21.73 17.25
C ALA A 109 -14.04 20.76 16.58
N SER A 110 -15.00 21.29 15.82
CA SER A 110 -16.00 20.49 15.10
C SER A 110 -15.35 19.62 14.01
N LEU A 111 -14.46 20.23 13.22
CA LEU A 111 -13.75 19.55 12.14
C LEU A 111 -12.86 18.41 12.69
N ILE A 112 -12.01 18.70 13.68
CA ILE A 112 -11.05 17.75 14.22
C ILE A 112 -11.78 16.61 14.95
N SER A 113 -12.76 16.92 15.81
CA SER A 113 -13.52 15.88 16.50
C SER A 113 -14.39 15.05 15.55
N GLY A 114 -14.97 15.66 14.52
CA GLY A 114 -15.80 14.98 13.53
C GLY A 114 -15.01 14.13 12.54
N ALA A 115 -13.79 14.58 12.17
CA ALA A 115 -12.95 13.92 11.19
C ALA A 115 -12.02 12.85 11.78
N MET A 116 -11.61 12.96 13.04
CA MET A 116 -10.61 12.07 13.63
C MET A 116 -11.18 11.00 14.57
N THR A 117 -12.47 11.00 14.88
CA THR A 117 -13.03 9.99 15.81
C THR A 117 -14.54 9.85 15.69
N SER A 118 -15.01 8.65 16.01
CA SER A 118 -16.42 8.32 16.17
C SER A 118 -16.96 8.55 17.59
N SER A 119 -16.07 8.78 18.57
CA SER A 119 -16.41 8.86 20.00
C SER A 119 -17.40 9.99 20.33
N LEU A 120 -18.43 9.65 21.11
CA LEU A 120 -19.42 10.61 21.59
C LEU A 120 -18.79 11.73 22.41
N ARG A 121 -17.77 11.41 23.24
CA ARG A 121 -17.05 12.39 24.07
C ARG A 121 -16.31 13.43 23.21
N ALA A 122 -15.68 13.00 22.13
CA ALA A 122 -15.03 13.92 21.21
C ALA A 122 -16.05 14.78 20.46
N ARG A 123 -17.17 14.19 20.02
CA ARG A 123 -18.25 14.90 19.30
C ARG A 123 -18.98 15.93 20.16
N SER A 124 -18.96 15.83 21.48
CA SER A 124 -19.52 16.85 22.37
C SER A 124 -18.59 18.05 22.59
N LEU A 125 -17.30 17.93 22.24
CA LEU A 125 -16.29 18.98 22.46
C LEU A 125 -16.68 20.36 21.88
N PRO A 126 -17.18 20.49 20.63
CA PRO A 126 -17.50 21.80 20.07
C PRO A 126 -18.63 22.50 20.83
N PHE A 127 -19.59 21.74 21.37
CA PHE A 127 -20.68 22.27 22.19
C PHE A 127 -20.17 22.75 23.55
N ILE A 128 -19.28 21.98 24.19
CA ILE A 128 -18.65 22.37 25.46
C ILE A 128 -17.86 23.68 25.27
N ILE A 129 -17.05 23.76 24.22
CA ILE A 129 -16.29 24.98 23.87
C ILE A 129 -17.22 26.16 23.61
N SER A 130 -18.30 25.95 22.85
CA SER A 130 -19.29 27.01 22.54
C SER A 130 -19.94 27.56 23.81
N ILE A 131 -20.35 26.68 24.74
CA ILE A 131 -20.93 27.07 26.03
C ILE A 131 -19.93 27.87 26.85
N LEU A 132 -18.67 27.44 26.93
CA LEU A 132 -17.63 28.14 27.67
C LEU A 132 -17.36 29.54 27.13
N ILE A 133 -17.28 29.69 25.81
CA ILE A 133 -17.06 31.00 25.15
C ILE A 133 -18.27 31.92 25.38
N LEU A 134 -19.50 31.43 25.19
CA LEU A 134 -20.72 32.23 25.36
C LEU A 134 -20.99 32.60 26.82
N ALA A 135 -20.64 31.72 27.77
CA ALA A 135 -20.76 32.00 29.19
C ALA A 135 -19.75 33.08 29.64
N SER A 136 -18.58 33.15 28.99
CA SER A 136 -17.58 34.18 29.28
C SER A 136 -17.86 35.51 28.58
N GLU A 137 -18.51 35.51 27.42
CA GLU A 137 -18.84 36.73 26.66
C GLU A 137 -20.20 36.58 25.96
N PRO A 138 -21.31 36.91 26.65
CA PRO A 138 -22.67 36.72 26.13
C PRO A 138 -23.06 37.85 25.15
N SER A 139 -22.31 38.00 24.06
CA SER A 139 -22.58 39.00 23.02
C SER A 139 -23.24 38.38 21.78
N VAL A 140 -24.06 39.17 21.08
CA VAL A 140 -24.72 38.76 19.83
C VAL A 140 -23.69 38.37 18.78
N ASN A 141 -22.56 39.08 18.70
CA ASN A 141 -21.50 38.81 17.74
C ASN A 141 -20.86 37.43 17.97
N VAL A 142 -20.55 37.11 19.22
CA VAL A 142 -20.00 35.79 19.59
C VAL A 142 -21.02 34.69 19.31
N PHE A 143 -22.30 34.92 19.61
CA PHE A 143 -23.38 33.97 19.29
C PHE A 143 -23.49 33.69 17.78
N LEU A 144 -23.52 34.75 16.95
CA LEU A 144 -23.58 34.61 15.48
C LEU A 144 -22.33 33.91 14.92
N SER A 145 -21.15 34.21 15.47
CA SER A 145 -19.88 33.57 15.12
C SER A 145 -19.89 32.05 15.42
N VAL A 146 -20.35 31.67 16.61
CA VAL A 146 -20.54 30.26 17.00
C VAL A 146 -21.56 29.58 16.08
N LEU A 147 -22.71 30.21 15.81
CA LEU A 147 -23.73 29.66 14.93
C LEU A 147 -23.21 29.45 13.50
N ALA A 148 -22.51 30.45 12.94
CA ALA A 148 -21.89 30.37 11.63
C ALA A 148 -20.88 29.22 11.54
N SER A 149 -20.15 28.93 12.63
CA SER A 149 -19.19 27.80 12.67
C SER A 149 -19.88 26.45 12.53
N PHE A 150 -21.02 26.25 13.20
CA PHE A 150 -21.81 25.02 13.09
C PHE A 150 -22.44 24.86 11.70
N ILE A 151 -22.96 25.95 11.12
CA ILE A 151 -23.50 25.94 9.75
C ILE A 151 -22.39 25.56 8.76
N SER A 152 -21.22 26.19 8.87
CA SER A 152 -20.09 25.93 7.97
C SER A 152 -19.56 24.50 8.12
N PHE A 153 -19.47 24.00 9.35
CA PHE A 153 -19.15 22.60 9.61
C PHE A 153 -20.19 21.64 9.01
N TYR A 154 -21.48 21.93 9.16
CA TYR A 154 -22.55 21.13 8.58
C TYR A 154 -22.46 21.08 7.05
N LEU A 155 -22.30 22.23 6.41
CA LEU A 155 -22.16 22.32 4.95
C LEU A 155 -20.92 21.56 4.45
N LEU A 156 -19.77 21.77 5.09
CA LEU A 156 -18.54 21.06 4.75
C LEU A 156 -18.70 19.55 4.92
N ARG A 157 -19.28 19.11 6.04
CA ARG A 157 -19.56 17.70 6.30
C ARG A 157 -20.50 17.09 5.26
N SER A 158 -21.53 17.83 4.84
CA SER A 158 -22.49 17.37 3.84
C SER A 158 -21.85 17.23 2.46
N ILE A 159 -21.04 18.22 2.04
CA ILE A 159 -20.30 18.16 0.77
C ILE A 159 -19.30 16.99 0.77
N ILE A 160 -18.49 16.87 1.82
CA ILE A 160 -17.53 15.77 1.97
C ILE A 160 -18.26 14.42 2.02
N GLY A 161 -19.40 14.37 2.70
CA GLY A 161 -20.22 13.17 2.82
C GLY A 161 -20.84 12.73 1.50
N GLU A 162 -21.30 13.67 0.68
CA GLU A 162 -21.86 13.37 -0.64
C GLU A 162 -20.78 12.80 -1.57
N ILE A 163 -19.61 13.45 -1.60
CA ILE A 163 -18.46 12.99 -2.37
C ILE A 163 -18.01 11.61 -1.88
N GLY A 164 -17.96 11.41 -0.56
CA GLY A 164 -17.57 10.14 0.02
C GLY A 164 -18.57 9.01 -0.22
N HIS A 165 -19.85 9.34 -0.30
CA HIS A 165 -20.90 8.38 -0.62
C HIS A 165 -20.80 7.92 -2.07
N GLN A 166 -20.48 8.82 -3.00
CA GLN A 166 -20.27 8.48 -4.41
C GLN A 166 -19.11 7.51 -4.61
N PHE A 167 -17.99 7.68 -3.90
CA PHE A 167 -16.80 6.85 -4.10
C PHE A 167 -16.78 5.56 -3.27
N LEU A 168 -17.12 5.61 -1.98
CA LEU A 168 -17.03 4.45 -1.08
C LEU A 168 -18.35 4.10 -0.39
N GLY A 169 -19.45 4.80 -0.66
CA GLY A 169 -20.70 4.62 0.09
C GLY A 169 -20.62 5.13 1.53
N LEU A 170 -19.55 5.87 1.87
CA LEU A 170 -19.31 6.38 3.22
C LEU A 170 -19.97 7.74 3.40
N ARG A 171 -20.62 7.95 4.55
CA ARG A 171 -21.30 9.22 4.86
C ARG A 171 -20.47 10.12 5.76
N GLY A 172 -20.65 11.43 5.60
CA GLY A 172 -19.96 12.46 6.38
C GLY A 172 -18.43 12.35 6.26
N PHE A 173 -17.72 12.38 7.40
CA PHE A 173 -16.26 12.29 7.43
C PHE A 173 -15.70 10.86 7.35
N GLY A 174 -16.51 9.84 7.06
CA GLY A 174 -16.03 8.45 6.96
C GLY A 174 -14.86 8.29 5.99
N VAL A 175 -14.91 8.96 4.83
CA VAL A 175 -13.80 8.96 3.86
C VAL A 175 -12.52 9.59 4.41
N VAL A 176 -12.63 10.65 5.21
CA VAL A 176 -11.46 11.31 5.80
C VAL A 176 -10.79 10.41 6.82
N ARG A 177 -11.58 9.66 7.61
CA ARG A 177 -11.04 8.66 8.55
C ARG A 177 -10.33 7.54 7.82
N VAL A 178 -10.97 6.95 6.82
CA VAL A 178 -10.38 5.89 5.99
C VAL A 178 -9.07 6.33 5.33
N LEU A 179 -9.00 7.56 4.80
CA LEU A 179 -7.76 8.12 4.26
C LEU A 179 -6.70 8.36 5.36
N ALA A 180 -7.10 8.82 6.53
CA ALA A 180 -6.18 9.00 7.65
C ALA A 180 -5.61 7.66 8.12
N ASP A 181 -6.46 6.65 8.28
CA ASP A 181 -6.13 5.27 8.61
C ASP A 181 -5.10 4.69 7.63
N LEU A 182 -5.37 4.80 6.32
CA LEU A 182 -4.44 4.39 5.26
C LEU A 182 -3.08 5.11 5.36
N LEU A 183 -3.08 6.43 5.58
CA LEU A 183 -1.83 7.22 5.68
C LEU A 183 -1.06 6.95 6.97
N LEU A 184 -1.75 6.56 8.04
CA LEU A 184 -1.16 6.24 9.34
C LEU A 184 -0.75 4.76 9.46
N GLY A 185 -1.09 3.94 8.45
CA GLY A 185 -0.73 2.52 8.38
C GLY A 185 -1.65 1.60 9.18
N GLU A 186 -2.83 2.08 9.59
CA GLU A 186 -3.89 1.26 10.18
C GLU A 186 -4.98 1.08 9.12
N SER A 187 -5.04 -0.05 8.40
CA SER A 187 -5.93 -0.22 7.24
C SER A 187 -7.30 -0.81 7.55
N ARG A 188 -7.62 -1.12 8.82
CA ARG A 188 -8.76 -2.00 9.14
C ARG A 188 -10.13 -1.44 8.75
N GLU A 189 -10.44 -0.17 9.06
CA GLU A 189 -11.74 0.43 8.66
C GLU A 189 -11.88 0.44 7.12
N LEU A 190 -10.77 0.63 6.39
CA LEU A 190 -10.74 0.56 4.94
C LEU A 190 -10.96 -0.87 4.42
N GLU A 191 -10.27 -1.86 4.99
CA GLU A 191 -10.39 -3.27 4.61
C GLU A 191 -11.84 -3.76 4.77
N GLU A 192 -12.49 -3.44 5.91
CA GLU A 192 -13.89 -3.80 6.18
C GLU A 192 -14.86 -3.14 5.17
N VAL A 193 -14.62 -1.88 4.79
CA VAL A 193 -15.42 -1.17 3.78
C VAL A 193 -15.23 -1.77 2.38
N LEU A 194 -13.99 -2.12 2.03
CA LEU A 194 -13.68 -2.72 0.73
C LEU A 194 -14.26 -4.13 0.63
N GLU A 195 -14.10 -4.97 1.64
CA GLU A 195 -14.68 -6.31 1.65
C GLU A 195 -16.19 -6.30 1.39
N GLY A 196 -16.92 -5.36 2.02
CA GLY A 196 -18.36 -5.23 1.83
C GLY A 196 -18.78 -4.80 0.41
N ARG A 197 -17.85 -4.30 -0.41
CA ARG A 197 -18.07 -3.84 -1.79
C ARG A 197 -17.47 -4.77 -2.85
N CYS A 198 -16.62 -5.69 -2.45
CA CYS A 198 -15.92 -6.58 -3.37
C CYS A 198 -16.85 -7.69 -3.87
N GLU A 199 -16.69 -8.04 -5.14
CA GLU A 199 -17.33 -9.24 -5.69
C GLU A 199 -16.50 -10.47 -5.34
N LYS A 200 -17.17 -11.61 -5.14
CA LYS A 200 -16.47 -12.88 -4.95
C LYS A 200 -15.94 -13.37 -6.29
N GLY A 201 -14.64 -13.64 -6.35
CA GLY A 201 -13.99 -14.25 -7.50
C GLY A 201 -13.28 -15.54 -7.11
N ARG A 202 -13.20 -16.49 -8.04
CA ARG A 202 -12.40 -17.70 -7.87
C ARG A 202 -10.92 -17.35 -8.00
N VAL A 203 -10.17 -17.54 -6.92
CA VAL A 203 -8.71 -17.52 -6.86
C VAL A 203 -8.20 -18.95 -7.01
N SER A 204 -7.10 -19.13 -7.72
CA SER A 204 -6.49 -20.43 -7.95
C SER A 204 -4.99 -20.38 -7.79
N PHE A 205 -4.43 -21.45 -7.24
CA PHE A 205 -3.01 -21.62 -7.08
C PHE A 205 -2.55 -23.04 -7.45
N ASP A 206 -1.30 -23.13 -7.86
CA ASP A 206 -0.59 -24.37 -8.13
C ASP A 206 0.63 -24.44 -7.21
N LEU A 207 0.73 -25.53 -6.44
CA LEU A 207 1.86 -25.82 -5.55
C LEU A 207 2.60 -27.05 -6.10
N LEU A 208 3.81 -26.85 -6.60
CA LEU A 208 4.74 -27.93 -6.91
C LEU A 208 5.61 -28.19 -5.69
N SER A 209 5.63 -29.43 -5.21
CA SER A 209 6.50 -29.88 -4.11
C SER A 209 7.57 -30.82 -4.63
N LEU A 210 8.81 -30.56 -4.23
CA LEU A 210 10.04 -31.30 -4.57
C LEU A 210 10.77 -31.67 -3.28
N ASP A 211 10.14 -32.51 -2.45
CA ASP A 211 10.63 -32.96 -1.13
C ASP A 211 11.27 -31.87 -0.26
N GLY A 212 10.43 -31.08 0.41
CA GLY A 212 10.86 -29.98 1.29
C GLY A 212 11.31 -28.72 0.54
N ILE A 213 11.13 -28.67 -0.77
CA ILE A 213 11.27 -27.46 -1.60
C ILE A 213 9.95 -27.28 -2.36
N SER A 214 9.50 -26.04 -2.56
CA SER A 214 8.25 -25.78 -3.28
C SER A 214 8.28 -24.59 -4.24
N ILE A 215 7.45 -24.67 -5.28
CA ILE A 215 7.12 -23.56 -6.18
C ILE A 215 5.63 -23.29 -6.02
N LEU A 216 5.27 -22.09 -5.56
CA LEU A 216 3.88 -21.64 -5.55
C LEU A 216 3.64 -20.62 -6.66
N ILE A 217 2.54 -20.82 -7.39
CA ILE A 217 2.03 -19.92 -8.42
C ILE A 217 0.58 -19.58 -8.07
N THR A 218 0.22 -18.30 -8.03
CA THR A 218 -1.16 -17.87 -7.72
C THR A 218 -1.58 -16.67 -8.57
N ASP A 219 -2.87 -16.58 -8.88
CA ASP A 219 -3.48 -15.49 -9.66
C ASP A 219 -3.96 -14.30 -8.82
N VAL A 220 -3.31 -14.07 -7.68
CA VAL A 220 -3.54 -12.92 -6.81
C VAL A 220 -2.43 -11.90 -7.00
N HIS A 221 -2.82 -10.66 -7.26
CA HIS A 221 -1.90 -9.55 -7.41
C HIS A 221 -1.51 -8.99 -6.04
N PRO A 222 -0.24 -8.63 -5.79
CA PRO A 222 0.12 -7.86 -4.61
C PRO A 222 -0.41 -6.42 -4.76
N GLY A 223 -1.33 -5.98 -3.91
CA GLY A 223 -2.00 -4.69 -4.11
C GLY A 223 -1.11 -3.46 -3.92
N PRO A 224 -1.36 -2.33 -4.62
CA PRO A 224 -0.47 -1.16 -4.61
C PRO A 224 -0.55 -0.31 -3.35
N PHE A 225 -1.54 -0.60 -2.50
CA PHE A 225 -1.77 0.08 -1.24
C PHE A 225 -1.39 -0.84 -0.08
N ARG A 226 -0.92 -0.28 1.04
CA ARG A 226 -0.46 -1.05 2.22
C ARG A 226 -1.61 -1.66 3.05
N PHE A 227 -2.51 -2.38 2.39
CA PHE A 227 -3.59 -3.18 2.96
C PHE A 227 -3.76 -4.45 2.12
N GLY A 228 -4.47 -5.45 2.66
CA GLY A 228 -4.77 -6.65 1.87
C GLY A 228 -3.53 -7.39 1.37
N SER A 229 -3.47 -7.71 0.07
CA SER A 229 -2.43 -8.55 -0.54
C SER A 229 -1.07 -7.88 -0.83
N TYR A 230 -0.81 -6.64 -0.40
CA TYR A 230 0.41 -5.91 -0.77
C TYR A 230 1.75 -6.59 -0.43
N ASP A 231 1.79 -7.37 0.67
CA ASP A 231 2.94 -8.16 1.13
C ASP A 231 2.71 -9.67 0.96
N LEU A 232 1.78 -10.06 0.09
CA LEU A 232 1.38 -11.46 -0.12
C LEU A 232 2.56 -12.40 -0.47
N PRO A 233 3.52 -12.03 -1.35
CA PRO A 233 4.65 -12.91 -1.64
C PRO A 233 5.43 -13.28 -0.38
N PHE A 234 5.75 -12.31 0.46
CA PHE A 234 6.43 -12.55 1.74
C PHE A 234 5.61 -13.46 2.66
N ARG A 235 4.30 -13.19 2.82
CA ARG A 235 3.44 -13.99 3.71
C ARG A 235 3.35 -15.45 3.30
N ILE A 236 3.22 -15.71 2.00
CA ILE A 236 3.23 -17.07 1.46
C ILE A 236 4.55 -17.77 1.77
N LEU A 237 5.67 -17.08 1.51
CA LEU A 237 7.00 -17.63 1.74
C LEU A 237 7.25 -17.90 3.23
N GLU A 238 6.80 -17.01 4.12
CA GLU A 238 6.89 -17.17 5.57
C GLU A 238 6.05 -18.35 6.06
N GLU A 239 4.82 -18.48 5.57
CA GLU A 239 3.92 -19.59 5.92
C GLU A 239 4.53 -20.94 5.49
N LEU A 240 4.99 -21.07 4.25
CA LEU A 240 5.59 -22.31 3.74
C LEU A 240 6.93 -22.62 4.41
N ASP A 241 7.76 -21.62 4.70
CA ASP A 241 9.00 -21.79 5.47
C ASP A 241 8.71 -22.32 6.87
N SER A 242 7.61 -21.86 7.51
CA SER A 242 7.20 -22.34 8.84
C SER A 242 6.79 -23.81 8.85
N LEU A 243 6.31 -24.32 7.71
CA LEU A 243 6.00 -25.72 7.47
C LEU A 243 7.23 -26.55 7.06
N GLY A 244 8.41 -25.93 6.99
CA GLY A 244 9.67 -26.60 6.69
C GLY A 244 10.02 -26.68 5.20
N TYR A 245 9.34 -25.93 4.33
CA TYR A 245 9.63 -25.90 2.89
C TYR A 245 10.55 -24.75 2.52
N GLY A 246 11.62 -25.02 1.77
CA GLY A 246 12.34 -24.00 1.01
C GLY A 246 11.54 -23.60 -0.23
N SER A 247 10.86 -22.46 -0.19
CA SER A 247 9.83 -22.14 -1.20
C SER A 247 10.21 -20.96 -2.08
N ILE A 248 9.80 -20.96 -3.35
CA ILE A 248 9.78 -19.76 -4.21
C ILE A 248 8.34 -19.39 -4.59
N PHE A 249 8.12 -18.11 -4.84
CA PHE A 249 6.84 -17.55 -5.26
C PHE A 249 6.98 -17.02 -6.67
N LEU A 250 6.09 -17.43 -7.57
CA LEU A 250 6.02 -16.93 -8.93
C LEU A 250 4.66 -16.29 -9.16
N ARG A 251 4.66 -15.01 -9.51
CA ARG A 251 3.43 -14.26 -9.80
C ARG A 251 2.83 -14.75 -11.11
N ARG A 252 1.57 -15.16 -11.09
CA ARG A 252 0.81 -15.53 -12.30
C ARG A 252 0.29 -14.28 -13.00
N ALA A 253 -0.06 -14.40 -14.27
CA ALA A 253 -0.74 -13.38 -15.07
C ALA A 253 -2.04 -12.94 -14.38
N CYS A 254 -2.03 -11.72 -13.88
CA CYS A 254 -3.13 -11.05 -13.21
C CYS A 254 -2.90 -9.53 -13.27
N SER A 255 -3.94 -8.74 -13.05
CA SER A 255 -3.80 -7.30 -12.79
C SER A 255 -4.50 -6.95 -11.46
N HIS A 256 -4.46 -5.67 -11.09
CA HIS A 256 -4.97 -5.17 -9.80
C HIS A 256 -6.46 -5.44 -9.52
N GLU A 257 -7.26 -5.82 -10.51
CA GLU A 257 -8.62 -6.32 -10.29
C GLU A 257 -8.66 -7.57 -9.40
N ARG A 258 -7.53 -8.27 -9.28
CA ARG A 258 -7.37 -9.49 -8.46
C ARG A 258 -6.68 -9.26 -7.11
N ASP A 259 -6.54 -8.00 -6.68
CA ASP A 259 -6.07 -7.68 -5.33
C ASP A 259 -7.04 -8.25 -4.28
N LEU A 260 -6.49 -8.77 -3.17
CA LEU A 260 -7.30 -9.11 -2.00
C LEU A 260 -7.50 -7.85 -1.16
N PRO A 261 -8.75 -7.54 -0.75
CA PRO A 261 -9.04 -6.27 -0.08
C PRO A 261 -8.60 -6.23 1.38
N SER A 262 -8.32 -7.36 2.02
CA SER A 262 -8.12 -7.45 3.47
C SER A 262 -7.10 -8.51 3.89
N ARG A 263 -6.61 -8.38 5.13
CA ARG A 263 -5.77 -9.41 5.76
C ARG A 263 -6.52 -10.71 6.01
N GLU A 264 -7.81 -10.64 6.34
CA GLU A 264 -8.63 -11.84 6.54
C GLU A 264 -8.71 -12.67 5.25
N SER A 265 -8.87 -12.01 4.10
CA SER A 265 -8.87 -12.68 2.79
C SER A 265 -7.53 -13.33 2.46
N VAL A 266 -6.43 -12.67 2.83
CA VAL A 266 -5.07 -13.24 2.72
C VAL A 266 -4.91 -14.45 3.61
N GLU A 267 -5.31 -14.38 4.88
CA GLU A 267 -5.23 -15.50 5.83
C GLU A 267 -6.03 -16.72 5.35
N ARG A 268 -7.21 -16.50 4.76
CA ARG A 268 -8.01 -17.57 4.14
C ARG A 268 -7.28 -18.25 2.97
N LEU A 269 -6.58 -17.49 2.12
CA LEU A 269 -5.75 -18.05 1.07
C LEU A 269 -4.58 -18.86 1.63
N LEU A 270 -3.89 -18.33 2.65
CA LEU A 270 -2.76 -19.03 3.28
C LEU A 270 -3.19 -20.35 3.91
N MET A 271 -4.32 -20.38 4.62
CA MET A 271 -4.88 -21.62 5.19
C MET A 271 -5.15 -22.66 4.10
N GLU A 272 -5.71 -22.25 2.96
CA GLU A 272 -5.96 -23.16 1.83
C GLU A 272 -4.64 -23.70 1.24
N ILE A 273 -3.63 -22.84 1.05
CA ILE A 273 -2.30 -23.22 0.58
C ILE A 273 -1.63 -24.20 1.55
N SER A 274 -1.68 -23.92 2.86
CA SER A 274 -1.10 -24.78 3.90
C SER A 274 -1.80 -26.14 3.97
N SER A 275 -3.10 -26.20 3.64
CA SER A 275 -3.89 -27.43 3.64
C SER A 275 -3.61 -28.37 2.45
N CYS A 276 -2.79 -27.96 1.48
CA CYS A 276 -2.41 -28.74 0.29
C CYS A 276 -1.48 -29.95 0.61
N HIS A 277 -1.78 -30.68 1.70
CA HIS A 277 -1.05 -31.84 2.20
C HIS A 277 -1.14 -33.07 1.28
N GLN A 278 -2.16 -33.12 0.41
CA GLN A 278 -2.40 -34.25 -0.50
C GLN A 278 -1.84 -34.00 -1.90
N ALA A 279 -0.62 -33.48 -2.00
CA ALA A 279 0.05 -33.37 -3.29
C ALA A 279 0.20 -34.78 -3.91
N HIS A 280 -0.32 -34.96 -5.12
CA HIS A 280 -0.27 -36.24 -5.81
C HIS A 280 1.05 -36.37 -6.57
N GLY A 281 1.50 -37.61 -6.77
CA GLY A 281 2.68 -37.90 -7.60
C GLY A 281 2.53 -37.29 -9.00
N CYS A 282 3.54 -36.56 -9.42
CA CYS A 282 3.54 -35.73 -10.61
C CYS A 282 4.77 -36.02 -11.46
N CYS A 283 4.95 -35.27 -12.54
CA CYS A 283 6.18 -35.23 -13.30
C CYS A 283 6.41 -33.84 -13.86
N ILE A 284 7.68 -33.52 -14.15
CA ILE A 284 8.11 -32.26 -14.74
C ILE A 284 8.83 -32.52 -16.05
N GLY A 285 8.52 -31.73 -17.08
CA GLY A 285 9.08 -31.84 -18.42
C GLY A 285 10.32 -30.97 -18.63
N LYS A 286 10.96 -31.15 -19.79
CA LYS A 286 12.10 -30.32 -20.20
C LYS A 286 11.70 -28.85 -20.38
N LEU A 287 12.64 -27.95 -20.07
CA LEU A 287 12.48 -26.53 -20.32
C LEU A 287 12.54 -26.26 -21.83
N VAL A 288 11.43 -25.82 -22.40
CA VAL A 288 11.40 -25.22 -23.73
C VAL A 288 11.67 -23.73 -23.58
N TYR A 289 12.56 -23.19 -24.41
CA TYR A 289 12.83 -21.76 -24.51
C TYR A 289 12.56 -21.30 -25.94
N GLU A 290 11.74 -20.27 -26.07
CA GLU A 290 11.43 -19.62 -27.33
C GLU A 290 11.56 -18.11 -27.15
N ARG A 291 11.86 -17.41 -28.24
CA ARG A 291 12.04 -15.97 -28.24
C ARG A 291 11.41 -15.37 -29.49
N SER A 292 10.81 -14.21 -29.34
CA SER A 292 10.37 -13.32 -30.41
C SER A 292 11.16 -12.01 -30.35
N ASP A 293 10.75 -11.02 -31.15
CA ASP A 293 11.39 -9.71 -31.15
C ASP A 293 11.22 -9.02 -29.78
N HIS A 294 10.04 -9.18 -29.17
CA HIS A 294 9.66 -8.50 -27.93
C HIS A 294 9.65 -9.39 -26.68
N PHE A 295 9.60 -10.72 -26.81
CA PHE A 295 9.39 -11.60 -25.65
C PHE A 295 10.42 -12.72 -25.56
N GLU A 296 10.82 -13.05 -24.33
CA GLU A 296 11.46 -14.32 -23.98
C GLU A 296 10.45 -15.19 -23.25
N VAL A 297 10.18 -16.38 -23.78
CA VAL A 297 9.19 -17.31 -23.25
C VAL A 297 9.83 -18.63 -22.90
N THR A 298 9.47 -19.18 -21.75
CA THR A 298 9.74 -20.58 -21.46
C THR A 298 8.45 -21.35 -21.21
N ALA A 299 8.47 -22.63 -21.52
CA ALA A 299 7.39 -23.55 -21.20
C ALA A 299 7.94 -24.82 -20.55
N GLN A 300 7.33 -25.24 -19.44
CA GLN A 300 7.54 -26.56 -18.86
C GLN A 300 6.19 -27.24 -18.63
N ARG A 301 6.09 -28.48 -19.11
CA ARG A 301 4.98 -29.34 -18.74
C ARG A 301 5.15 -29.76 -17.28
N ILE A 302 4.12 -29.58 -16.47
CA ILE A 302 4.04 -30.07 -15.10
C ILE A 302 2.74 -30.85 -15.01
N CYS A 303 2.81 -32.15 -14.78
CA CYS A 303 1.63 -33.02 -14.76
C CYS A 303 0.75 -32.84 -16.02
N ASP A 304 -0.40 -32.21 -15.81
CA ASP A 304 -1.52 -31.97 -16.71
C ASP A 304 -1.68 -30.46 -17.03
N PHE A 305 -0.63 -29.67 -16.80
CA PHE A 305 -0.59 -28.26 -17.17
C PHE A 305 0.77 -27.87 -17.77
N ILE A 306 0.80 -26.69 -18.40
CA ILE A 306 2.03 -26.08 -18.91
C ILE A 306 2.25 -24.79 -18.15
N MET A 307 3.34 -24.74 -17.37
CA MET A 307 3.79 -23.50 -16.78
C MET A 307 4.59 -22.72 -17.82
N PHE A 308 4.06 -21.55 -18.19
CA PHE A 308 4.81 -20.59 -18.98
C PHE A 308 5.51 -19.59 -18.07
N THR A 309 6.63 -19.04 -18.51
CA THR A 309 7.17 -17.80 -17.94
C THR A 309 7.48 -16.83 -19.07
N VAL A 310 7.17 -15.54 -18.89
CA VAL A 310 7.30 -14.52 -19.94
C VAL A 310 8.10 -13.34 -19.41
N SER A 311 9.17 -12.99 -20.10
CA SER A 311 9.91 -11.74 -19.89
C SER A 311 9.70 -10.79 -21.05
N GLY A 312 9.41 -9.53 -20.73
CA GLY A 312 9.41 -8.42 -21.67
C GLY A 312 10.75 -7.69 -21.75
N ASN A 313 11.86 -8.27 -21.26
CA ASN A 313 13.17 -7.62 -21.29
C ASN A 313 13.60 -7.07 -22.66
N PRO A 314 13.30 -7.72 -23.81
CA PRO A 314 13.59 -7.13 -25.11
C PRO A 314 12.92 -5.76 -25.35
N ILE A 315 11.75 -5.51 -24.77
CA ILE A 315 11.05 -4.21 -24.79
C ILE A 315 11.71 -3.21 -23.82
N ARG A 316 12.42 -3.72 -22.81
CA ARG A 316 13.01 -3.01 -21.66
C ARG A 316 12.00 -2.38 -20.69
N SER A 317 10.71 -2.32 -21.03
CA SER A 317 9.70 -1.84 -20.11
C SER A 317 8.35 -2.48 -20.37
N PHE A 318 8.04 -3.52 -19.60
CA PHE A 318 6.86 -4.35 -19.79
C PHE A 318 6.17 -4.63 -18.46
N GLU A 319 4.85 -4.53 -18.48
CA GLU A 319 4.00 -4.63 -17.30
C GLU A 319 2.80 -5.52 -17.54
N ASP A 320 2.40 -6.22 -16.48
CA ASP A 320 1.14 -6.96 -16.32
C ASP A 320 0.59 -7.69 -17.55
N ILE A 321 0.75 -9.01 -17.56
CA ILE A 321 0.06 -9.89 -18.51
C ILE A 321 -1.39 -10.14 -18.08
N PRO A 322 -2.40 -9.79 -18.91
CA PRO A 322 -3.79 -10.09 -18.61
C PRO A 322 -4.07 -11.60 -18.55
N LYS A 323 -4.88 -12.03 -17.57
CA LYS A 323 -5.33 -13.42 -17.41
C LYS A 323 -6.02 -14.01 -18.66
N ASN A 324 -6.54 -13.17 -19.55
CA ASN A 324 -7.17 -13.58 -20.80
C ASN A 324 -6.25 -14.43 -21.70
N PHE A 325 -4.93 -14.20 -21.67
CA PHE A 325 -3.98 -15.03 -22.41
C PHE A 325 -4.01 -16.49 -21.94
N GLU A 326 -4.12 -16.74 -20.64
CA GLU A 326 -4.21 -18.10 -20.11
C GLU A 326 -5.49 -18.80 -20.60
N ILE A 327 -6.61 -18.08 -20.65
CA ILE A 327 -7.89 -18.63 -21.12
C ILE A 327 -7.79 -19.01 -22.60
N ILE A 328 -7.18 -18.15 -23.42
CA ILE A 328 -6.99 -18.39 -24.86
C ILE A 328 -6.07 -19.60 -25.07
N LEU A 329 -4.90 -19.62 -24.43
CA LEU A 329 -3.92 -20.68 -24.57
C LEU A 329 -4.44 -22.02 -24.04
N SER A 330 -5.14 -22.02 -22.91
CA SER A 330 -5.69 -23.25 -22.36
C SER A 330 -6.69 -23.91 -23.30
N ARG A 331 -7.49 -23.11 -24.02
CA ARG A 331 -8.40 -23.60 -25.06
C ARG A 331 -7.66 -24.14 -26.28
N LEU A 332 -6.63 -23.43 -26.75
CA LEU A 332 -5.88 -23.81 -27.96
C LEU A 332 -4.96 -25.02 -27.75
N LEU A 333 -4.42 -25.18 -26.55
CA LEU A 333 -3.53 -26.29 -26.19
C LEU A 333 -4.26 -27.46 -25.53
N GLY A 334 -5.54 -27.29 -25.16
CA GLY A 334 -6.36 -28.33 -24.54
C GLY A 334 -5.90 -28.73 -23.14
N MET A 335 -5.20 -27.82 -22.44
CA MET A 335 -4.52 -28.08 -21.18
C MET A 335 -4.49 -26.79 -20.34
N SER A 336 -4.42 -26.84 -19.01
CA SER A 336 -4.26 -25.63 -18.19
C SER A 336 -2.90 -24.96 -18.48
N THR A 337 -2.88 -23.63 -18.58
CA THR A 337 -1.69 -22.86 -18.97
C THR A 337 -1.45 -21.65 -18.07
N PRO A 338 -1.09 -21.84 -16.79
CA PRO A 338 -0.64 -20.73 -15.95
C PRO A 338 0.56 -20.04 -16.58
N ILE A 339 0.49 -18.72 -16.72
CA ILE A 339 1.57 -17.87 -17.21
C ILE A 339 2.16 -17.14 -16.02
N VAL A 340 3.45 -17.33 -15.78
CA VAL A 340 4.21 -16.51 -14.84
C VAL A 340 4.67 -15.25 -15.55
N ASP A 341 4.21 -14.10 -15.06
CA ASP A 341 4.76 -12.82 -15.45
C ASP A 341 6.09 -12.64 -14.70
N ARG A 342 7.21 -12.60 -15.44
CA ARG A 342 8.52 -12.50 -14.80
C ARG A 342 8.74 -11.13 -14.18
N HIS A 343 8.07 -10.10 -14.70
CA HIS A 343 8.10 -8.76 -14.12
C HIS A 343 9.55 -8.30 -13.84
N ASP A 344 10.43 -8.53 -14.82
CA ASP A 344 11.89 -8.53 -14.66
C ASP A 344 12.57 -7.41 -15.48
N SER A 345 11.81 -6.46 -16.02
CA SER A 345 12.34 -5.37 -16.84
C SER A 345 11.34 -4.21 -16.93
N LEU A 346 11.59 -3.14 -16.17
CA LEU A 346 10.77 -1.94 -16.13
C LEU A 346 11.63 -0.67 -16.08
N LEU A 347 11.28 0.30 -16.92
CA LEU A 347 11.76 1.67 -16.83
C LEU A 347 10.77 2.52 -16.04
N GLU A 348 11.28 3.44 -15.22
CA GLU A 348 10.46 4.26 -14.32
C GLU A 348 9.42 5.14 -15.06
N GLU A 349 9.73 5.60 -16.27
CA GLU A 349 8.96 6.65 -16.95
C GLU A 349 7.75 6.14 -17.74
N TRP A 350 7.79 4.91 -18.26
CA TRP A 350 6.78 4.36 -19.15
C TRP A 350 6.82 2.85 -19.13
N TYR A 351 5.71 2.21 -19.48
CA TYR A 351 5.62 0.76 -19.68
C TYR A 351 4.70 0.43 -20.85
N VAL A 352 4.83 -0.79 -21.36
CA VAL A 352 3.96 -1.37 -22.39
C VAL A 352 3.24 -2.59 -21.81
N ARG A 353 2.00 -2.80 -22.26
CA ARG A 353 1.22 -3.99 -21.96
C ARG A 353 0.86 -4.71 -23.25
N ALA A 354 0.95 -6.04 -23.25
CA ALA A 354 0.41 -6.87 -24.32
C ALA A 354 -1.07 -7.12 -24.05
N LEU A 355 -1.94 -6.81 -25.01
CA LEU A 355 -3.38 -7.06 -24.92
C LEU A 355 -3.83 -8.02 -26.03
N PRO A 356 -4.76 -8.96 -25.76
CA PRO A 356 -5.28 -9.83 -26.80
C PRO A 356 -5.89 -9.04 -27.97
N GLY A 357 -5.58 -9.46 -29.21
CA GLY A 357 -6.06 -8.81 -30.44
C GLY A 357 -5.30 -7.55 -30.85
N THR A 358 -4.15 -7.26 -30.23
CA THR A 358 -3.18 -6.26 -30.69
C THR A 358 -1.98 -6.96 -31.32
N ASP A 359 -1.22 -6.31 -32.21
CA ASP A 359 -0.04 -6.90 -32.86
C ASP A 359 0.94 -7.53 -31.85
N LEU A 360 1.23 -6.80 -30.75
CA LEU A 360 2.10 -7.28 -29.67
C LEU A 360 1.48 -8.48 -28.91
N GLY A 361 0.16 -8.48 -28.73
CA GLY A 361 -0.54 -9.61 -28.13
C GLY A 361 -0.62 -10.85 -29.03
N GLU A 362 -0.72 -10.66 -30.34
CA GLU A 362 -0.66 -11.75 -31.33
C GLU A 362 0.74 -12.38 -31.34
N GLU A 363 1.80 -11.56 -31.36
CA GLU A 363 3.18 -12.03 -31.22
C GLU A 363 3.39 -12.86 -29.94
N LEU A 364 2.91 -12.35 -28.79
CA LEU A 364 2.99 -13.07 -27.51
C LEU A 364 2.24 -14.41 -27.57
N THR A 365 1.05 -14.42 -28.18
CA THR A 365 0.24 -15.64 -28.33
C THR A 365 0.97 -16.67 -29.19
N ASP A 366 1.54 -16.25 -30.32
CA ASP A 366 2.23 -17.13 -31.26
C ASP A 366 3.46 -17.80 -30.63
N VAL A 367 4.30 -17.03 -29.94
CA VAL A 367 5.48 -17.57 -29.27
C VAL A 367 5.10 -18.51 -28.11
N LEU A 368 4.05 -18.20 -27.34
CA LEU A 368 3.51 -19.07 -26.29
C LEU A 368 2.96 -20.38 -26.86
N LEU A 369 2.20 -20.33 -27.95
CA LEU A 369 1.68 -21.52 -28.63
C LEU A 369 2.80 -22.40 -29.17
N LYS A 370 3.82 -21.80 -29.78
CA LYS A 370 5.00 -22.52 -30.28
C LYS A 370 5.69 -23.26 -29.13
N ALA A 371 6.03 -22.56 -28.05
CA ALA A 371 6.67 -23.17 -26.88
C ALA A 371 5.79 -24.25 -26.23
N GLY A 372 4.49 -24.00 -26.11
CA GLY A 372 3.52 -24.91 -25.51
C GLY A 372 3.39 -26.24 -26.27
N ARG A 373 3.31 -26.19 -27.61
CA ARG A 373 3.22 -27.39 -28.44
C ARG A 373 4.44 -28.30 -28.28
N ILE A 374 5.63 -27.72 -28.19
CA ILE A 374 6.87 -28.47 -27.93
C ILE A 374 6.82 -29.06 -26.51
N ALA A 375 6.44 -28.27 -25.51
CA ALA A 375 6.39 -28.70 -24.11
C ALA A 375 5.43 -29.87 -23.88
N ILE A 376 4.27 -29.92 -24.55
CA ILE A 376 3.30 -31.02 -24.47
C ILE A 376 3.95 -32.36 -24.81
N THR A 377 4.78 -32.35 -25.86
CA THR A 377 5.46 -33.55 -26.37
C THR A 377 6.74 -33.91 -25.63
N SER A 378 7.16 -33.10 -24.65
CA SER A 378 8.40 -33.34 -23.93
C SER A 378 8.31 -34.54 -22.99
N GLU A 379 9.45 -35.22 -22.79
CA GLU A 379 9.59 -36.26 -21.78
C GLU A 379 9.29 -35.69 -20.38
N CYS A 380 8.63 -36.47 -19.54
CA CYS A 380 8.21 -36.06 -18.20
C CYS A 380 8.88 -36.94 -17.13
N TYR A 381 9.55 -36.31 -16.18
CA TYR A 381 10.36 -36.98 -15.14
C TYR A 381 9.66 -36.90 -13.78
N ARG A 382 9.52 -38.05 -13.11
CA ARG A 382 8.89 -38.13 -11.77
C ARG A 382 9.87 -37.87 -10.63
N GLU A 383 11.14 -38.12 -10.88
CA GLU A 383 12.25 -37.85 -9.96
C GLU A 383 13.24 -36.93 -10.67
N VAL A 384 13.71 -35.92 -9.94
CA VAL A 384 14.65 -34.91 -10.43
C VAL A 384 15.68 -34.60 -9.36
N LEU A 385 16.81 -33.98 -9.72
CA LEU A 385 17.66 -33.35 -8.71
C LEU A 385 17.20 -31.92 -8.50
N VAL A 386 16.97 -31.53 -7.26
CA VAL A 386 16.55 -30.18 -6.88
C VAL A 386 17.52 -29.60 -5.87
N GLY A 387 17.87 -28.34 -6.04
CA GLY A 387 18.68 -27.57 -5.11
C GLY A 387 18.01 -26.23 -4.78
N PHE A 388 18.26 -25.72 -3.58
CA PHE A 388 17.65 -24.48 -3.09
C PHE A 388 18.66 -23.64 -2.32
N SER A 389 18.57 -22.33 -2.48
CA SER A 389 19.29 -21.34 -1.70
C SER A 389 18.44 -20.10 -1.50
N ARG A 390 18.70 -19.36 -0.42
CA ARG A 390 18.03 -18.08 -0.13
C ARG A 390 18.99 -17.07 0.47
N SER A 391 18.79 -15.79 0.17
CA SER A 391 19.55 -14.69 0.74
C SER A 391 18.67 -13.45 0.90
N ASN A 392 18.94 -12.63 1.91
CA ASN A 392 18.38 -11.29 2.00
C ASN A 392 19.52 -10.30 2.25
N PRO A 393 20.03 -9.62 1.21
CA PRO A 393 21.18 -8.73 1.31
C PRO A 393 20.85 -7.40 2.00
N GLY A 394 19.57 -7.14 2.32
CA GLY A 394 19.14 -5.89 2.96
C GLY A 394 19.11 -4.70 1.99
N TRP A 395 19.11 -4.95 0.68
CA TRP A 395 18.92 -3.92 -0.34
C TRP A 395 17.57 -3.24 -0.20
N ARG A 396 17.51 -1.94 -0.52
CA ARG A 396 16.27 -1.16 -0.37
C ARG A 396 15.18 -1.64 -1.32
N SER A 397 15.57 -2.15 -2.47
CA SER A 397 14.70 -2.70 -3.49
C SER A 397 14.21 -4.13 -3.23
N VAL A 398 14.66 -4.79 -2.16
CA VAL A 398 14.26 -6.16 -1.80
C VAL A 398 13.40 -6.15 -0.52
N GLY A 399 12.22 -6.77 -0.61
CA GLY A 399 11.27 -6.97 0.47
C GLY A 399 11.68 -8.07 1.45
N ARG A 400 10.81 -8.37 2.42
CA ARG A 400 11.11 -9.36 3.46
C ARG A 400 11.25 -10.78 2.92
N GLY A 401 10.64 -11.10 1.77
CA GLY A 401 10.74 -12.42 1.12
C GLY A 401 12.15 -12.77 0.62
N GLY A 402 12.99 -11.75 0.41
CA GLY A 402 14.38 -11.90 -0.03
C GLY A 402 14.53 -12.41 -1.46
N MET A 403 15.69 -12.97 -1.77
CA MET A 403 16.00 -13.65 -3.02
C MET A 403 16.08 -15.15 -2.78
N ARG A 404 15.50 -15.93 -3.69
CA ARG A 404 15.42 -17.39 -3.57
C ARG A 404 15.68 -18.05 -4.91
N ALA A 405 16.62 -18.99 -4.95
CA ALA A 405 16.98 -19.71 -6.17
C ALA A 405 16.70 -21.21 -6.02
N LEU A 406 15.95 -21.75 -6.97
CA LEU A 406 15.60 -23.17 -7.05
C LEU A 406 16.10 -23.73 -8.37
N SER A 407 17.05 -24.67 -8.29
CA SER A 407 17.63 -25.33 -9.45
C SER A 407 17.04 -26.73 -9.60
N ILE A 408 16.63 -27.09 -10.80
CA ILE A 408 16.09 -28.42 -11.15
C ILE A 408 16.97 -29.00 -12.25
N SER A 409 17.53 -30.19 -12.03
CA SER A 409 18.24 -30.98 -13.03
C SER A 409 17.35 -32.10 -13.54
N LEU A 410 17.11 -32.11 -14.84
CA LEU A 410 16.29 -33.10 -15.53
C LEU A 410 16.85 -33.33 -16.95
N GLY A 411 16.94 -34.58 -17.38
CA GLY A 411 17.40 -34.92 -18.74
C GLY A 411 18.78 -34.39 -19.12
N GLY A 412 19.69 -34.20 -18.14
CA GLY A 412 21.04 -33.65 -18.34
C GLY A 412 21.12 -32.13 -18.43
N GLU A 413 19.99 -31.42 -18.31
CA GLU A 413 19.93 -29.95 -18.29
C GLU A 413 19.58 -29.47 -16.88
N ILE A 414 20.14 -28.33 -16.47
CA ILE A 414 19.76 -27.64 -15.24
C ILE A 414 19.02 -26.35 -15.63
N VAL A 415 17.90 -26.12 -14.98
CA VAL A 415 17.14 -24.86 -15.01
C VAL A 415 17.11 -24.29 -13.60
N THR A 416 17.37 -22.99 -13.46
CA THR A 416 17.26 -22.31 -12.17
C THR A 416 16.20 -21.23 -12.24
N TYR A 417 15.17 -21.37 -11.42
CA TYR A 417 14.19 -20.33 -11.16
C TYR A 417 14.68 -19.44 -10.02
N LEU A 418 14.84 -18.15 -10.30
CA LEU A 418 15.21 -17.14 -9.34
C LEU A 418 13.98 -16.26 -9.07
N SER A 419 13.48 -16.29 -7.84
CA SER A 419 12.41 -15.43 -7.35
C SER A 419 13.03 -14.35 -6.47
N ILE A 420 12.83 -13.08 -6.82
CA ILE A 420 13.29 -11.95 -6.03
C ILE A 420 12.09 -11.17 -5.53
N ASP A 421 11.96 -11.02 -4.21
CA ASP A 421 10.90 -10.24 -3.61
C ASP A 421 11.14 -8.73 -3.83
N SER A 422 10.86 -8.26 -5.04
CA SER A 422 11.00 -6.87 -5.47
C SER A 422 9.80 -6.47 -6.33
N ASN A 423 9.54 -5.17 -6.45
CA ASN A 423 8.47 -4.66 -7.29
C ASN A 423 8.75 -4.89 -8.77
N ASN A 424 9.99 -4.73 -9.25
CA ASN A 424 10.39 -5.06 -10.63
C ASN A 424 11.92 -5.14 -10.68
N MET A 425 12.55 -5.11 -11.85
CA MET A 425 14.00 -5.05 -12.04
C MET A 425 14.37 -4.03 -13.12
N VAL A 426 15.46 -3.29 -12.92
CA VAL A 426 15.98 -2.40 -13.96
C VAL A 426 16.55 -3.21 -15.13
N PRO A 427 16.30 -2.82 -16.40
CA PRO A 427 16.71 -3.61 -17.57
C PRO A 427 18.22 -3.88 -17.63
N GLU A 428 19.04 -2.92 -17.18
CA GLU A 428 20.50 -3.03 -17.16
C GLU A 428 20.98 -4.18 -16.25
N LEU A 429 20.31 -4.38 -15.11
CA LEU A 429 20.60 -5.52 -14.23
C LEU A 429 20.11 -6.82 -14.86
N ARG A 430 18.95 -6.79 -15.52
CA ARG A 430 18.39 -7.95 -16.19
C ARG A 430 19.26 -8.46 -17.35
N ASP A 431 19.92 -7.56 -18.07
CA ASP A 431 20.87 -7.89 -19.14
C ASP A 431 22.11 -8.65 -18.59
N LEU A 432 22.56 -8.30 -17.37
CA LEU A 432 23.65 -9.02 -16.66
C LEU A 432 23.22 -10.41 -16.15
N LEU A 433 21.91 -10.65 -16.04
CA LEU A 433 21.28 -11.87 -15.55
C LEU A 433 20.53 -12.63 -16.67
N HIS A 434 21.00 -12.52 -17.91
CA HIS A 434 20.43 -13.25 -19.06
C HIS A 434 20.47 -14.78 -18.87
N LEU A 435 19.74 -15.49 -19.73
CA LEU A 435 19.45 -16.93 -19.61
C LEU A 435 20.69 -17.82 -19.35
N ASN A 436 21.84 -17.50 -19.94
CA ASN A 436 23.08 -18.28 -19.84
C ASN A 436 24.17 -17.55 -19.01
N SER A 437 23.78 -16.58 -18.19
CA SER A 437 24.72 -15.75 -17.42
C SER A 437 25.42 -16.51 -16.28
N VAL A 438 24.94 -17.70 -15.93
CA VAL A 438 25.57 -18.63 -14.98
C VAL A 438 25.86 -19.94 -15.71
N GLU A 439 27.12 -20.35 -15.69
CA GLU A 439 27.56 -21.59 -16.33
C GLU A 439 26.82 -22.81 -15.76
N GLY A 440 26.35 -23.69 -16.65
CA GLY A 440 25.73 -24.96 -16.30
C GLY A 440 24.24 -24.91 -16.00
N THR A 441 23.57 -23.75 -16.07
CA THR A 441 22.11 -23.64 -15.88
C THR A 441 21.48 -22.64 -16.85
N ARG A 442 20.20 -22.85 -17.19
CA ARG A 442 19.35 -21.84 -17.79
C ARG A 442 18.64 -21.05 -16.68
N LEU A 443 19.04 -19.79 -16.50
CA LEU A 443 18.53 -18.90 -15.46
C LEU A 443 17.23 -18.21 -15.89
N ILE A 444 16.17 -18.42 -15.12
CA ILE A 444 14.87 -17.76 -15.26
C ILE A 444 14.72 -16.80 -14.08
N VAL A 445 14.81 -15.50 -14.36
CA VAL A 445 14.70 -14.44 -13.36
C VAL A 445 13.26 -13.95 -13.30
N CYS A 446 12.67 -13.96 -12.11
CA CYS A 446 11.35 -13.43 -11.84
C CYS A 446 11.41 -12.51 -10.62
N THR A 447 10.68 -11.40 -10.65
CA THR A 447 10.34 -10.67 -9.43
C THR A 447 8.92 -11.01 -9.00
N THR A 448 8.60 -10.75 -7.73
CA THR A 448 7.29 -11.08 -7.16
C THR A 448 6.25 -9.99 -7.36
N ASP A 449 6.67 -8.83 -7.87
CA ASP A 449 5.91 -7.58 -7.88
C ASP A 449 5.40 -7.18 -6.49
N THR A 450 6.27 -7.29 -5.48
CA THR A 450 5.88 -6.90 -4.12
C THR A 450 5.76 -5.39 -3.98
N HIS A 451 4.62 -4.93 -3.49
CA HIS A 451 4.39 -3.53 -3.17
C HIS A 451 4.79 -3.17 -1.74
N GLU A 452 5.32 -4.12 -0.96
CA GLU A 452 5.85 -3.86 0.40
C GLU A 452 6.96 -2.79 0.40
N THR A 453 7.80 -2.79 -0.62
CA THR A 453 8.92 -1.87 -0.74
C THR A 453 8.49 -0.47 -1.23
N LEU A 454 7.23 -0.33 -1.65
CA LEU A 454 6.64 0.89 -2.16
C LEU A 454 5.92 1.70 -1.07
N SER A 455 5.61 2.96 -1.38
CA SER A 455 4.87 3.86 -0.51
C SER A 455 4.10 4.90 -1.31
N THR A 456 3.25 5.68 -0.65
CA THR A 456 2.53 6.80 -1.28
C THR A 456 3.44 7.86 -1.93
N LYS A 457 4.75 7.89 -1.60
CA LYS A 457 5.75 8.78 -2.20
C LYS A 457 6.75 8.08 -3.13
N LEU A 458 6.75 6.74 -3.14
CA LEU A 458 7.68 5.93 -3.92
C LEU A 458 6.87 4.85 -4.61
N THR A 459 6.47 5.13 -5.84
CA THR A 459 5.63 4.26 -6.67
C THR A 459 6.44 3.32 -7.56
N TYR A 460 7.76 3.51 -7.60
CA TYR A 460 8.72 2.70 -8.34
C TYR A 460 9.91 2.39 -7.45
N ASN A 461 10.28 1.11 -7.34
CA ASN A 461 11.43 0.66 -6.54
C ASN A 461 11.97 -0.67 -7.08
N ALA A 462 12.20 -0.71 -8.40
CA ALA A 462 12.75 -1.88 -9.07
C ALA A 462 14.14 -2.25 -8.51
N LEU A 463 14.46 -3.54 -8.51
CA LEU A 463 15.78 -4.06 -8.19
C LEU A 463 16.84 -3.40 -9.05
N GLY A 464 17.87 -2.83 -8.41
CA GLY A 464 18.96 -2.10 -9.08
C GLY A 464 18.73 -0.60 -9.22
N SER A 465 17.52 -0.08 -8.97
CA SER A 465 17.25 1.38 -8.98
C SER A 465 18.11 2.15 -7.98
N GLU A 466 18.49 1.52 -6.87
CA GLU A 466 19.37 2.09 -5.85
C GLU A 466 20.81 2.35 -6.34
N CYS A 467 21.22 1.74 -7.45
CA CYS A 467 22.51 2.02 -8.09
C CYS A 467 22.50 3.30 -8.94
N GLY A 468 21.34 3.89 -9.25
CA GLY A 468 21.24 5.10 -10.07
C GLY A 468 21.92 4.97 -11.45
N GLY A 469 21.94 3.76 -12.01
CA GLY A 469 22.61 3.47 -13.28
C GLY A 469 24.12 3.22 -13.21
N ASP A 470 24.75 3.19 -12.02
CA ASP A 470 26.18 2.85 -11.86
C ASP A 470 26.46 1.39 -12.29
N PRO A 471 27.21 1.17 -13.39
CA PRO A 471 27.50 -0.17 -13.90
C PRO A 471 28.24 -1.06 -12.90
N ASP A 472 29.15 -0.49 -12.09
CA ASP A 472 29.92 -1.27 -11.12
C ASP A 472 29.04 -1.74 -9.96
N CYS A 473 28.09 -0.90 -9.53
CA CYS A 473 27.07 -1.28 -8.54
C CYS A 473 26.18 -2.41 -9.07
N LEU A 474 25.68 -2.28 -10.29
CA LEU A 474 24.84 -3.31 -10.91
C LEU A 474 25.61 -4.62 -11.12
N ALA A 475 26.88 -4.56 -11.53
CA ALA A 475 27.73 -5.74 -11.68
C ALA A 475 27.95 -6.47 -10.34
N ARG A 476 28.19 -5.73 -9.24
CA ARG A 476 28.30 -6.33 -7.89
C ARG A 476 27.00 -6.99 -7.45
N MET A 477 25.85 -6.34 -7.69
CA MET A 477 24.55 -6.95 -7.40
C MET A 477 24.32 -8.23 -8.22
N ALA A 478 24.61 -8.18 -9.52
CA ALA A 478 24.48 -9.33 -10.41
C ALA A 478 25.34 -10.51 -9.95
N GLU A 479 26.61 -10.29 -9.57
CA GLU A 479 27.45 -11.39 -9.06
C GLU A 479 26.95 -11.98 -7.74
N GLN A 480 26.44 -11.16 -6.80
CA GLN A 480 25.82 -11.68 -5.57
C GLN A 480 24.59 -12.55 -5.87
N ILE A 481 23.79 -12.18 -6.88
CA ILE A 481 22.66 -12.98 -7.35
C ILE A 481 23.14 -14.29 -7.99
N LYS A 482 24.19 -14.24 -8.82
CA LYS A 482 24.75 -15.44 -9.46
C LYS A 482 25.38 -16.38 -8.45
N ASP A 483 25.99 -15.88 -7.37
CA ASP A 483 26.49 -16.71 -6.28
C ASP A 483 25.37 -17.48 -5.59
N LEU A 484 24.22 -16.85 -5.38
CA LEU A 484 23.03 -17.53 -4.86
C LEU A 484 22.58 -18.67 -5.79
N VAL A 485 22.57 -18.43 -7.11
CA VAL A 485 22.25 -19.45 -8.13
C VAL A 485 23.24 -20.62 -8.07
N ARG A 486 24.54 -20.33 -8.01
CA ARG A 486 25.60 -21.35 -7.89
C ARG A 486 25.45 -22.16 -6.60
N GLU A 487 25.06 -21.54 -5.49
CA GLU A 487 24.80 -22.22 -4.22
C GLU A 487 23.61 -23.19 -4.34
N SER A 488 22.52 -22.78 -4.99
CA SER A 488 21.37 -23.64 -5.26
C SER A 488 21.78 -24.89 -6.04
N MET A 489 22.59 -24.73 -7.09
CA MET A 489 23.10 -25.85 -7.89
C MET A 489 24.00 -26.82 -7.10
N ARG A 490 24.82 -26.32 -6.16
CA ARG A 490 25.71 -27.17 -5.35
C ARG A 490 24.95 -28.04 -4.35
N ASN A 491 23.77 -27.61 -3.93
CA ASN A 491 22.96 -28.28 -2.91
C ASN A 491 21.88 -29.20 -3.52
N MET A 492 22.09 -29.69 -4.74
CA MET A 492 21.13 -30.56 -5.42
C MET A 492 21.01 -31.94 -4.77
N ARG A 493 19.78 -32.40 -4.59
CA ARG A 493 19.44 -33.74 -4.07
C ARG A 493 18.29 -34.34 -4.86
N SER A 494 18.16 -35.67 -4.85
CA SER A 494 17.00 -36.33 -5.46
C SER A 494 15.71 -35.92 -4.75
N ALA A 495 14.67 -35.67 -5.53
CA ALA A 495 13.33 -35.37 -5.03
C ALA A 495 12.26 -35.94 -5.96
N GLU A 496 11.18 -36.42 -5.35
CA GLU A 496 9.95 -36.75 -6.06
C GLU A 496 9.17 -35.48 -6.42
N VAL A 497 8.65 -35.45 -7.64
CA VAL A 497 7.79 -34.37 -8.10
C VAL A 497 6.37 -34.64 -7.63
N ARG A 498 5.79 -33.72 -6.87
CA ARG A 498 4.38 -33.76 -6.45
C ARG A 498 3.70 -32.44 -6.74
N HIS A 499 2.40 -32.49 -7.04
CA HIS A 499 1.62 -31.29 -7.36
C HIS A 499 0.30 -31.28 -6.61
N CYS A 500 -0.10 -30.09 -6.19
CA CYS A 500 -1.37 -29.81 -5.59
C CYS A 500 -1.94 -28.54 -6.23
N ARG A 501 -3.20 -28.59 -6.66
CA ARG A 501 -3.93 -27.44 -7.21
C ARG A 501 -5.08 -27.12 -6.27
N GLY A 502 -5.14 -25.87 -5.85
CA GLY A 502 -6.22 -25.35 -5.00
C GLY A 502 -7.00 -24.24 -5.70
N SER A 503 -8.25 -24.07 -5.29
CA SER A 503 -9.04 -22.91 -5.69
C SER A 503 -10.09 -22.61 -4.64
N LEU A 504 -10.32 -21.32 -4.37
CA LEU A 504 -11.29 -20.87 -3.40
C LEU A 504 -11.93 -19.55 -3.85
N GLU A 505 -13.12 -19.26 -3.33
CA GLU A 505 -13.79 -17.99 -3.57
C GLU A 505 -13.40 -16.96 -2.50
N LEU A 506 -12.77 -15.88 -2.95
CA LEU A 506 -12.36 -14.74 -2.14
C LEU A 506 -12.96 -13.45 -2.70
N PRO A 507 -13.21 -12.44 -1.85
CA PRO A 507 -13.51 -11.12 -2.35
C PRO A 507 -12.30 -10.59 -3.13
N LEU A 508 -12.55 -10.08 -4.33
CA LEU A 508 -11.54 -9.42 -5.17
C LEU A 508 -11.89 -7.94 -5.28
N LEU A 509 -10.87 -7.09 -5.28
CA LEU A 509 -11.06 -5.65 -5.31
C LEU A 509 -11.85 -5.21 -6.57
N GLY A 510 -11.49 -5.73 -7.73
CA GLY A 510 -12.09 -5.35 -9.01
C GLY A 510 -11.69 -3.94 -9.47
N GLU A 511 -11.83 -3.69 -10.77
CA GLU A 511 -11.43 -2.41 -11.40
C GLU A 511 -12.21 -1.21 -10.84
N GLU A 512 -13.50 -1.38 -10.54
CA GLU A 512 -14.36 -0.29 -10.06
C GLU A 512 -13.95 0.25 -8.68
N ASN A 513 -13.60 -0.64 -7.75
CA ASN A 513 -13.15 -0.23 -6.42
C ASN A 513 -11.73 0.37 -6.51
N LEU A 514 -10.86 -0.14 -7.39
CA LEU A 514 -9.54 0.45 -7.65
C LEU A 514 -9.67 1.88 -8.20
N ALA A 515 -10.56 2.09 -9.18
CA ALA A 515 -10.83 3.41 -9.75
C ALA A 515 -11.41 4.38 -8.70
N SER A 516 -12.28 3.88 -7.81
CA SER A 516 -12.81 4.63 -6.68
C SER A 516 -11.69 5.06 -5.72
N LEU A 517 -10.78 4.15 -5.34
CA LEU A 517 -9.63 4.45 -4.49
C LEU A 517 -8.69 5.48 -5.12
N ALA A 518 -8.37 5.34 -6.40
CA ALA A 518 -7.55 6.31 -7.13
C ALA A 518 -8.21 7.71 -7.14
N SER A 519 -9.54 7.76 -7.29
CA SER A 519 -10.31 9.01 -7.26
C SER A 519 -10.31 9.66 -5.87
N LEU A 520 -10.38 8.87 -4.80
CA LEU A 520 -10.25 9.38 -3.43
C LEU A 520 -8.88 9.98 -3.15
N MET A 521 -7.81 9.40 -3.69
CA MET A 521 -6.48 9.98 -3.52
C MET A 521 -6.41 11.38 -4.14
N ARG A 522 -7.09 11.61 -5.27
CA ARG A 522 -7.25 12.94 -5.89
C ARG A 522 -8.15 13.87 -5.07
N PHE A 523 -9.13 13.34 -4.34
CA PHE A 523 -10.03 14.12 -3.50
C PHE A 523 -9.29 14.93 -2.41
N SER A 524 -8.14 14.47 -1.92
CA SER A 524 -7.31 15.21 -0.96
C SER A 524 -7.04 16.67 -1.39
N SER A 525 -6.83 16.90 -2.70
CA SER A 525 -6.60 18.23 -3.26
C SER A 525 -7.86 19.13 -3.23
N ILE A 526 -9.03 18.54 -3.44
CA ILE A 526 -10.34 19.22 -3.41
C ILE A 526 -10.71 19.54 -1.96
N ALA A 527 -10.54 18.58 -1.06
CA ALA A 527 -10.82 18.74 0.37
C ALA A 527 -10.05 19.93 0.96
N ARG A 528 -8.78 20.12 0.57
CA ARG A 528 -7.98 21.29 0.99
C ARG A 528 -8.62 22.61 0.55
N ARG A 529 -9.12 22.71 -0.69
CA ARG A 529 -9.76 23.92 -1.21
C ARG A 529 -11.09 24.19 -0.49
N LEU A 530 -11.89 23.15 -0.28
CA LEU A 530 -13.16 23.26 0.46
C LEU A 530 -12.93 23.72 1.90
N LEU A 531 -11.88 23.22 2.55
CA LEU A 531 -11.48 23.65 3.89
C LEU A 531 -11.08 25.13 3.92
N LEU A 532 -10.33 25.62 2.93
CA LEU A 532 -9.98 27.05 2.82
C LEU A 532 -11.21 27.94 2.62
N ILE A 533 -12.14 27.53 1.75
CA ILE A 533 -13.40 28.25 1.51
C ILE A 533 -14.24 28.30 2.80
N SER A 534 -14.18 27.26 3.62
CA SER A 534 -14.88 27.21 4.90
C SER A 534 -14.36 28.23 5.93
N PHE A 535 -13.24 28.93 5.68
CA PHE A 535 -12.78 30.04 6.52
C PHE A 535 -13.24 31.43 6.06
N LEU A 536 -13.97 31.54 4.93
CA LEU A 536 -14.52 32.82 4.47
C LEU A 536 -15.37 33.56 5.52
N PRO A 537 -16.22 32.90 6.33
CA PRO A 537 -16.97 33.60 7.38
C PRO A 537 -16.06 34.28 8.42
N GLN A 538 -14.93 33.66 8.79
CA GLN A 538 -13.96 34.28 9.69
C GLN A 538 -13.33 35.54 9.07
N LEU A 539 -12.97 35.47 7.78
CA LEU A 539 -12.41 36.63 7.07
C LEU A 539 -13.40 37.79 7.02
N LEU A 540 -14.69 37.48 6.79
CA LEU A 540 -15.74 38.50 6.81
C LEU A 540 -15.87 39.16 8.19
N VAL A 541 -15.84 38.37 9.28
CA VAL A 541 -15.85 38.90 10.66
C VAL A 541 -14.66 39.84 10.88
N LEU A 542 -13.45 39.42 10.50
CA LEU A 542 -12.25 40.26 10.66
C LEU A 542 -12.30 41.54 9.81
N LEU A 543 -12.84 41.47 8.58
CA LEU A 543 -13.03 42.65 7.72
C LEU A 543 -14.04 43.63 8.33
N ILE A 544 -15.18 43.14 8.82
CA ILE A 544 -16.18 43.98 9.48
C ILE A 544 -15.57 44.66 10.72
N LEU A 545 -14.79 43.92 11.52
CA LEU A 545 -14.10 44.48 12.67
C LEU A 545 -13.09 45.56 12.26
N PHE A 546 -12.32 45.35 11.19
CA PHE A 546 -11.34 46.32 10.68
C PHE A 546 -11.97 47.62 10.15
N PHE A 547 -13.21 47.57 9.64
CA PHE A 547 -13.90 48.78 9.18
C PHE A 547 -14.67 49.50 10.29
N LEU A 548 -14.96 48.83 11.41
CA LEU A 548 -15.69 49.39 12.55
C LEU A 548 -14.79 49.97 13.65
N PHE A 549 -13.51 49.58 13.69
CA PHE A 549 -12.50 49.99 14.66
C PHE A 549 -11.21 50.34 13.95
#